data_AF-A0A1V0ULT9-F1
#
_entry.id   AF-A0A1V0ULT9-F1
#
_cell.length_a   1.000
_cell.length_b   1.000
_cell.length_c   1.000
_cell.angle_alpha   90.00
_cell.angle_beta   90.00
_cell.angle_gamma   90.00
#
_symmetry.space_group_name_H-M   'P 1'
#
loop_
_entity.id
_entity.type
_entity.pdbx_description
1 polymer ?
#
loop_
_entity_poly.entity_id
_entity_poly.type
_entity_poly.pdbx_seq_one_letter_code
_entity_poly.pdbx_strand_id
1 'polypeptide(L)'
;MNQCTAVALLPPPAYAVALADPGQSPEAGHVLCELGEGHAEDHAAMLWDQDGWPGSAVWVRWDARDARLAPLPWCSVLDPRDADAACGLFAGHPAAHDWEVVDPTGAAITEELARLHPHLFR
;
A
#
# COMPACT_ATOMS: atom_id res chain seq x y z
N MET A 1 -6.33 12.87 -5.49
CA MET A 1 -4.92 12.86 -5.93
C MET A 1 -4.63 11.50 -6.55
N ASN A 2 -3.87 11.39 -7.64
CA ASN A 2 -3.58 10.05 -8.18
C ASN A 2 -2.55 9.33 -7.30
N GLN A 3 -2.60 8.01 -7.26
CA GLN A 3 -1.60 7.19 -6.60
C GLN A 3 -0.22 7.36 -7.25
N CYS A 4 0.82 7.40 -6.41
CA CYS A 4 2.20 7.36 -6.86
C CYS A 4 2.49 6.04 -7.59
N THR A 5 3.15 6.10 -8.74
CA THR A 5 3.45 4.94 -9.58
C THR A 5 4.82 4.31 -9.30
N ALA A 6 5.49 4.75 -8.25
CA ALA A 6 6.80 4.21 -7.87
C ALA A 6 6.69 2.76 -7.43
N VAL A 7 7.59 1.92 -7.92
CA VAL A 7 7.65 0.48 -7.64
C VAL A 7 9.01 0.14 -7.04
N ALA A 8 9.03 -0.77 -6.07
CA ALA A 8 10.25 -1.41 -5.60
C ALA A 8 10.16 -2.94 -5.77
N LEU A 9 11.32 -3.56 -6.03
CA LEU A 9 11.47 -5.00 -6.00
C LEU A 9 12.05 -5.43 -4.66
N LEU A 10 11.37 -6.32 -3.96
CA LEU A 10 11.81 -6.85 -2.67
C LEU A 10 12.34 -8.27 -2.85
N PRO A 11 13.57 -8.55 -2.38
CA PRO A 11 14.09 -9.90 -2.42
C PRO A 11 13.19 -10.82 -1.59
N PRO A 12 13.07 -12.11 -1.97
CA PRO A 12 12.28 -13.05 -1.19
C PRO A 12 12.84 -13.15 0.23
N PRO A 13 11.97 -13.19 1.26
CA PRO A 13 12.42 -13.34 2.63
C PRO A 13 13.09 -14.71 2.82
N ALA A 14 14.01 -14.80 3.80
CA ALA A 14 14.83 -15.99 4.00
C ALA A 14 14.02 -17.29 4.16
N TYR A 15 12.84 -17.21 4.78
CA TYR A 15 11.96 -18.38 4.91
C TYR A 15 11.39 -18.85 3.56
N ALA A 16 11.11 -17.94 2.63
CA ALA A 16 10.64 -18.30 1.29
C ALA A 16 11.76 -18.95 0.48
N VAL A 17 12.99 -18.46 0.61
CA VAL A 17 14.18 -19.07 0.00
C VAL A 17 14.41 -20.47 0.57
N ALA A 18 14.25 -20.66 1.88
CA ALA A 18 14.44 -21.95 2.54
C ALA A 18 13.40 -23.01 2.13
N LEU A 19 12.24 -22.60 1.63
CA LEU A 19 11.16 -23.48 1.17
C LEU A 19 11.23 -23.80 -0.33
N ALA A 20 12.14 -23.19 -1.08
CA ALA A 20 12.22 -23.41 -2.52
C ALA A 20 12.76 -24.80 -2.88
N ASP A 21 12.29 -25.32 -4.02
CA ASP A 21 12.78 -26.58 -4.58
C ASP A 21 14.28 -26.51 -4.89
N PRO A 22 15.03 -27.62 -4.76
CA PRO A 22 16.46 -27.63 -5.06
C PRO A 22 16.78 -27.09 -6.46
N GLY A 23 17.65 -26.08 -6.53
CA GLY A 23 18.04 -25.43 -7.78
C GLY A 23 17.08 -24.34 -8.26
N GLN A 24 16.04 -24.02 -7.50
CA GLN A 24 15.15 -22.89 -7.73
C GLN A 24 15.34 -21.82 -6.66
N SER A 25 15.21 -20.54 -7.05
CA SER A 25 15.06 -19.43 -6.12
C SER A 25 13.77 -18.70 -6.47
N PRO A 26 12.96 -18.29 -5.48
CA PRO A 26 11.85 -17.40 -5.73
C PRO A 26 12.37 -16.11 -6.35
N GLU A 27 11.60 -15.54 -7.28
CA GLU A 27 11.86 -14.22 -7.84
C GLU A 27 11.55 -13.13 -6.82
N ALA A 28 12.10 -11.93 -7.04
CA ALA A 28 11.77 -10.77 -6.22
C ALA A 28 10.29 -10.41 -6.42
N GLY A 29 9.60 -10.16 -5.30
CA GLY A 29 8.25 -9.58 -5.33
C GLY A 29 8.32 -8.10 -5.69
N HIS A 30 7.19 -7.51 -6.10
CA HIS A 30 7.09 -6.07 -6.31
C HIS A 30 6.07 -5.45 -5.36
N VAL A 31 6.30 -4.20 -5.01
CA VAL A 31 5.36 -3.35 -4.25
C VAL A 31 5.16 -2.04 -4.99
N LEU A 32 3.94 -1.50 -4.93
CA LEU A 32 3.56 -0.20 -5.49
C LEU A 32 3.38 0.79 -4.35
N CYS A 33 3.84 2.02 -4.52
CA CYS A 33 3.64 3.08 -3.54
C CYS A 33 2.16 3.33 -3.27
N GLU A 34 1.73 3.29 -2.02
CA GLU A 34 0.34 3.52 -1.59
C GLU A 34 0.04 5.01 -1.36
N LEU A 35 1.06 5.87 -1.39
CA LEU A 35 0.91 7.31 -1.21
C LEU A 35 0.40 7.99 -2.48
N GLY A 36 -0.27 9.13 -2.31
CA GLY A 36 -0.60 10.00 -3.42
C GLY A 36 0.62 10.65 -4.06
N GLU A 37 0.56 10.97 -5.35
CA GLU A 37 1.65 11.59 -6.10
C GLU A 37 2.13 12.94 -5.54
N GLY A 38 3.36 13.34 -5.85
CA GLY A 38 3.91 14.65 -5.46
C GLY A 38 4.47 14.73 -4.04
N HIS A 39 4.74 13.59 -3.39
CA HIS A 39 5.47 13.54 -2.13
C HIS A 39 6.99 13.54 -2.36
N ALA A 40 7.76 14.11 -1.42
CA ALA A 40 9.22 14.21 -1.49
C ALA A 40 9.93 13.20 -0.58
N GLU A 41 9.19 12.67 0.39
CA GLU A 41 9.60 11.64 1.32
C GLU A 41 9.66 10.27 0.63
N ASP A 42 10.23 9.29 1.32
CA ASP A 42 10.28 7.91 0.85
C ASP A 42 8.90 7.38 0.49
N HIS A 43 8.87 6.60 -0.59
CA HIS A 43 7.73 5.79 -0.97
C HIS A 43 7.41 4.77 0.12
N ALA A 44 6.17 4.33 0.19
CA ALA A 44 5.71 3.40 1.21
C ALA A 44 4.63 2.46 0.70
N ALA A 45 4.66 1.22 1.19
CA ALA A 45 3.62 0.23 0.99
C ALA A 45 3.49 -0.65 2.24
N MET A 46 2.26 -1.01 2.61
CA MET A 46 1.99 -1.88 3.74
C MET A 46 2.20 -3.34 3.32
N LEU A 47 2.96 -4.09 4.10
CA LEU A 47 3.23 -5.51 3.84
C LEU A 47 2.40 -6.42 4.73
N TRP A 48 2.36 -6.08 6.03
CA TRP A 48 1.72 -6.92 7.03
C TRP A 48 1.06 -6.05 8.10
N ASP A 49 -0.23 -6.26 8.32
CA ASP A 49 -0.92 -5.72 9.48
C ASP A 49 -0.40 -6.39 10.76
N GLN A 50 -0.27 -5.59 11.82
CA GLN A 50 -0.01 -6.07 13.17
C GLN A 50 -1.18 -5.68 14.06
N ASP A 51 -2.11 -6.63 14.21
CA ASP A 51 -3.21 -6.54 15.15
C ASP A 51 -2.71 -6.23 16.57
N GLY A 52 -3.38 -5.31 17.27
CA GLY A 52 -3.05 -4.95 18.64
C GLY A 52 -3.45 -3.53 19.03
N TRP A 53 -3.26 -3.17 20.31
CA TRP A 53 -3.38 -1.79 20.78
C TRP A 53 -2.07 -1.33 21.46
N PRO A 54 -1.46 -0.21 21.01
CA PRO A 54 -1.81 0.56 19.81
C PRO A 54 -1.53 -0.25 18.53
N GLY A 55 -2.44 -0.20 17.56
CA GLY A 55 -2.32 -0.95 16.29
C GLY A 55 -1.21 -0.40 15.41
N SER A 56 -0.53 -1.27 14.66
CA SER A 56 0.52 -0.89 13.72
C SER A 56 0.55 -1.81 12.51
N ALA A 57 1.32 -1.46 11.49
CA ALA A 57 1.64 -2.35 10.39
C ALA A 57 3.15 -2.36 10.16
N VAL A 58 3.65 -3.42 9.52
CA VAL A 58 4.97 -3.41 8.91
C VAL A 58 4.85 -2.80 7.53
N TRP A 59 5.56 -1.70 7.35
CA TRP A 59 5.67 -0.98 6.09
C TRP A 59 7.04 -1.24 5.49
N VAL A 60 7.09 -1.35 4.16
CA VAL A 60 8.32 -1.08 3.43
C VAL A 60 8.37 0.38 3.07
N ARG A 61 9.52 1.01 3.29
CA ARG A 61 9.82 2.38 2.87
C ARG A 61 11.05 2.38 2.00
N TRP A 62 11.01 3.11 0.89
CA TRP A 62 12.14 3.14 -0.03
C TRP A 62 12.31 4.47 -0.74
N ASP A 63 13.56 4.71 -1.13
CA ASP A 63 13.96 5.78 -2.03
C ASP A 63 14.73 5.20 -3.23
N ALA A 64 15.50 6.04 -3.94
CA ALA A 64 16.30 5.59 -5.07
C ALA A 64 17.52 4.72 -4.70
N ARG A 65 17.85 4.59 -3.41
CA ARG A 65 19.07 3.97 -2.90
C ARG A 65 18.79 2.72 -2.07
N ASP A 66 17.82 2.79 -1.17
CA ASP A 66 17.52 1.70 -0.25
C ASP A 66 16.02 1.47 -0.04
N ALA A 67 15.73 0.25 0.44
CA ALA A 67 14.42 -0.15 0.90
C ALA A 67 14.56 -0.76 2.31
N ARG A 68 13.71 -0.34 3.24
CA ARG A 68 13.75 -0.77 4.64
C ARG A 68 12.37 -1.09 5.17
N LEU A 69 12.32 -2.10 6.03
CA LEU A 69 11.10 -2.47 6.74
C LEU A 69 11.03 -1.70 8.07
N ALA A 70 9.87 -1.13 8.37
CA ALA A 70 9.63 -0.40 9.61
C ALA A 70 8.24 -0.71 10.14
N PRO A 71 8.10 -1.05 11.44
CA PRO A 71 6.80 -1.04 12.09
C PRO A 71 6.38 0.42 12.28
N LEU A 72 5.22 0.79 11.75
CA LEU A 72 4.66 2.14 11.89
C LEU A 72 3.22 2.05 12.39
N PRO A 73 2.83 2.91 13.36
CA PRO A 73 1.45 2.95 13.83
C PRO A 73 0.52 3.41 12.72
N TRP A 74 -0.74 2.98 12.79
CA TRP A 74 -1.79 3.47 11.89
C TRP A 74 -2.05 4.97 12.08
N CYS A 75 -2.46 5.65 11.02
CA CYS A 75 -2.98 7.01 11.08
C CYS A 75 -4.27 7.02 11.90
N SER A 76 -4.41 8.00 12.80
CA SER A 76 -5.57 8.11 13.71
C SER A 76 -6.70 8.98 13.15
N VAL A 77 -6.54 9.49 11.92
CA VAL A 77 -7.54 10.37 11.29
C VAL A 77 -8.66 9.50 10.70
N LEU A 78 -9.91 9.90 10.97
CA LEU A 78 -11.13 9.29 10.45
C LEU A 78 -11.61 10.04 9.21
N ASP A 79 -12.25 9.34 8.28
CA ASP A 79 -12.85 9.96 7.10
C ASP A 79 -13.99 10.89 7.55
N PRO A 80 -13.97 12.19 7.21
CA PRO A 80 -15.04 13.11 7.58
C PRO A 80 -16.40 12.75 6.96
N ARG A 81 -16.44 11.87 5.96
CA ARG A 81 -17.66 11.38 5.29
C ARG A 81 -18.17 10.07 5.88
N ASP A 82 -17.32 9.32 6.58
CA ASP A 82 -17.63 8.05 7.21
C ASP A 82 -16.82 7.90 8.50
N ALA A 83 -17.47 8.18 9.64
CA ALA A 83 -16.80 8.20 10.94
C ALA A 83 -16.32 6.81 11.39
N ASP A 84 -16.79 5.73 10.77
CA ASP A 84 -16.33 4.37 11.05
C ASP A 84 -15.12 3.97 10.16
N ALA A 85 -14.78 4.78 9.15
CA ALA A 85 -13.62 4.58 8.29
C ALA A 85 -12.41 5.37 8.81
N ALA A 86 -11.31 4.66 9.09
CA ALA A 86 -10.02 5.24 9.46
C ALA A 86 -9.05 5.24 8.27
N CYS A 87 -8.08 6.16 8.28
CA CYS A 87 -7.07 6.23 7.24
C CYS A 87 -6.17 4.98 7.29
N GLY A 88 -6.13 4.23 6.19
CA GLY A 88 -5.31 3.03 6.00
C GLY A 88 -3.82 3.30 5.75
N LEU A 89 -3.30 4.48 6.09
CA LEU A 89 -1.87 4.80 5.98
C LEU A 89 -1.21 4.88 7.37
N PHE A 90 0.12 4.88 7.40
CA PHE A 90 0.87 5.04 8.65
C PHE A 90 0.79 6.47 9.22
N ALA A 91 0.94 6.62 10.53
CA ALA A 91 0.91 7.94 11.18
C ALA A 91 2.07 8.83 10.68
N GLY A 92 1.74 10.06 10.29
CA GLY A 92 2.70 10.99 9.70
C GLY A 92 3.04 10.70 8.25
N HIS A 93 2.21 9.92 7.54
CA HIS A 93 2.29 9.81 6.09
C HIS A 93 2.27 11.20 5.45
N PRO A 94 3.04 11.43 4.37
CA PRO A 94 2.99 12.68 3.65
C PRO A 94 1.66 12.78 2.86
N ALA A 95 1.38 13.98 2.37
CA ALA A 95 0.28 14.27 1.45
C ALA A 95 -1.12 13.93 2.01
N ALA A 96 -2.01 13.45 1.13
CA ALA A 96 -3.44 13.24 1.37
C ALA A 96 -3.71 11.92 2.13
N HIS A 97 -4.87 11.82 2.77
CA HIS A 97 -5.31 10.55 3.38
C HIS A 97 -5.68 9.53 2.31
N ASP A 98 -5.69 8.24 2.65
CA ASP A 98 -5.94 7.14 1.70
C ASP A 98 -7.20 7.35 0.85
N TRP A 99 -8.29 7.83 1.46
CA TRP A 99 -9.56 8.10 0.80
C TRP A 99 -9.54 9.28 -0.18
N GLU A 100 -8.44 10.04 -0.23
CA GLU A 100 -8.17 11.10 -1.21
C GLU A 100 -7.22 10.64 -2.32
N VAL A 101 -6.59 9.46 -2.16
CA VAL A 101 -5.71 8.84 -3.15
C VAL A 101 -6.53 7.94 -4.05
N VAL A 102 -6.39 8.13 -5.36
CA VAL A 102 -7.11 7.37 -6.38
C VAL A 102 -6.09 6.55 -7.15
N ASP A 103 -6.19 5.22 -7.09
CA ASP A 103 -5.55 4.34 -8.07
C ASP A 103 -6.26 4.54 -9.43
N PRO A 104 -5.59 5.11 -10.45
CA PRO A 104 -6.21 5.34 -11.75
C PRO A 104 -6.60 4.03 -12.44
N THR A 105 -5.89 2.93 -12.17
CA THR A 105 -6.18 1.62 -12.76
C THR A 105 -7.45 1.05 -12.14
N GLY A 106 -7.52 1.02 -10.81
CA GLY A 106 -8.71 0.64 -10.06
C GLY A 106 -9.93 1.47 -10.47
N ALA A 107 -9.79 2.79 -10.57
CA ALA A 107 -10.87 3.68 -11.00
C ALA A 107 -11.38 3.34 -12.41
N ALA A 108 -10.48 3.12 -13.37
CA ALA A 108 -10.86 2.74 -14.74
C ALA A 108 -11.54 1.36 -14.80
N ILE A 109 -11.06 0.38 -14.03
CA ILE A 109 -11.69 -0.93 -13.92
C ILE A 109 -13.10 -0.78 -13.32
N THR A 110 -13.26 -0.01 -12.25
CA THR A 110 -14.55 0.27 -11.62
C THR A 110 -15.53 0.92 -12.59
N GLU A 111 -15.10 1.91 -13.37
CA GLU A 111 -15.92 2.56 -14.39
C GLU A 111 -16.40 1.57 -15.46
N GLU A 112 -15.50 0.73 -15.96
CA GLU A 112 -15.83 -0.28 -16.97
C GLU A 112 -16.78 -1.36 -16.41
N LEU A 113 -16.57 -1.79 -15.16
CA LEU A 113 -17.47 -2.72 -14.48
C LEU A 113 -18.85 -2.11 -14.25
N ALA A 114 -18.93 -0.82 -13.89
CA ALA A 114 -20.21 -0.12 -13.76
C ALA A 114 -20.96 -0.02 -15.10
N ARG A 115 -20.22 0.19 -16.20
CA ARG A 115 -20.78 0.21 -17.57
C ARG A 115 -21.32 -1.16 -17.98
N LEU A 116 -20.60 -2.24 -17.68
CA LEU A 116 -20.98 -3.62 -18.04
C LEU A 116 -22.06 -4.20 -17.11
N HIS A 117 -22.06 -3.82 -15.84
CA HIS A 117 -22.90 -4.41 -14.79
C HIS A 117 -23.61 -3.36 -13.91
N PRO A 118 -24.46 -2.49 -14.47
CA PRO A 118 -25.07 -1.37 -13.74
C PRO A 118 -25.96 -1.76 -12.56
N HIS A 119 -26.41 -3.02 -12.50
CA HIS A 119 -27.22 -3.53 -11.38
C HIS A 119 -26.43 -3.77 -10.10
N LEU A 120 -25.09 -3.83 -10.16
CA LEU A 120 -24.21 -4.00 -8.99
C LEU A 120 -23.81 -2.68 -8.33
N PHE A 121 -24.09 -1.53 -8.97
CA PHE A 121 -23.65 -0.19 -8.54
C PHE A 121 -24.84 0.74 -8.24
N ARG A 122 -25.99 0.19 -7.85
CA ARG A 122 -27.20 0.94 -7.50
C ARG A 122 -27.23 1.39 -6.05
#